data_AF-A0A6P0KFS6-F1
#
_entry.id   AF-A0A6P0KFS6-F1
#
_cell.length_a   1.000
_cell.length_b   1.000
_cell.length_c   1.000
_cell.angle_alpha   90.00
_cell.angle_beta   90.00
_cell.angle_gamma   90.00
#
_symmetry.space_group_name_H-M   'P 1'
#
loop_
_entity.id
_entity.type
_entity.pdbx_description
1 polymer ?
#
loop_
_entity_poly.entity_id
_entity_poly.type
_entity_poly.pdbx_seq_one_letter_code
_entity_poly.pdbx_strand_id
1 'polypeptide(L)'
;MTLKRRDFLLFLSASALTIACNPQRQTSQAPISSPKPTDSQLSFKPVKGPMPLSVDNLTPEEQISEYVNYTVVDELLLPEGFTYDVVAVWGDPVGNSRCGYNNDFLSFIETGDNEGYLAINFEYISALPWIQSYQKVIGESLPFEEVQQALSKEGINAFNLPDDDQFKAKIEQISQAALTDQGIGVISLKRNSEGKWERTNSPADRRIYGISGLKDGRYLPKFRAKPLTRTHQCPYCQTVLDRDHNAAINILNKGWGDDRAHLKVPQGMRKHTLEESWCLCQGGEIPSAKPSR
;
A
#
# COMPACT_ATOMS: atom_id res chain seq x y z
N MET A 1 0.58 -35.08 -26.90
CA MET A 1 0.59 -35.75 -25.58
C MET A 1 -0.03 -34.81 -24.57
N THR A 2 -1.08 -35.23 -23.87
CA THR A 2 -1.75 -34.46 -22.82
C THR A 2 -1.31 -35.00 -21.46
N LEU A 3 -0.42 -34.27 -20.77
CA LEU A 3 -0.02 -34.57 -19.41
C LEU A 3 -1.20 -34.27 -18.47
N LYS A 4 -1.62 -35.25 -17.66
CA LYS A 4 -2.70 -35.03 -16.70
C LYS A 4 -2.14 -34.24 -15.51
N ARG A 5 -2.97 -33.36 -14.93
CA ARG A 5 -2.61 -32.53 -13.75
C ARG A 5 -1.98 -33.34 -12.60
N ARG A 6 -2.39 -34.61 -12.43
CA ARG A 6 -1.80 -35.51 -11.43
C ARG A 6 -0.34 -35.82 -11.72
N ASP A 7 0.02 -36.01 -12.99
CA ASP A 7 1.37 -36.42 -13.41
C ASP A 7 2.35 -35.24 -13.27
N PHE A 8 1.86 -34.02 -13.55
CA PHE A 8 2.61 -32.79 -13.33
C PHE A 8 2.88 -32.52 -11.83
N LEU A 9 1.88 -32.74 -10.97
CA LEU A 9 2.05 -32.58 -9.51
C LEU A 9 2.95 -33.68 -8.92
N LEU A 10 2.87 -34.91 -9.43
CA LEU A 10 3.79 -35.99 -9.06
C LEU A 10 5.22 -35.65 -9.45
N PHE A 11 5.45 -35.11 -10.65
CA PHE A 11 6.77 -34.67 -11.10
C PHE A 11 7.36 -33.58 -10.20
N LEU A 12 6.58 -32.54 -9.86
CA LEU A 12 7.04 -31.46 -8.95
C LEU A 12 7.32 -31.96 -7.53
N SER A 13 6.50 -32.87 -7.01
CA SER A 13 6.68 -33.44 -5.66
C SER A 13 7.89 -34.40 -5.58
N ALA A 14 8.16 -35.16 -6.65
CA ALA A 14 9.29 -36.07 -6.71
C ALA A 14 10.64 -35.35 -6.77
N SER A 15 10.71 -34.18 -7.43
CA SER A 15 11.92 -33.34 -7.46
C SER A 15 12.22 -32.63 -6.14
N ALA A 16 11.21 -32.35 -5.30
CA ALA A 16 11.42 -31.69 -4.01
C ALA A 16 11.97 -32.64 -2.93
N LEU A 17 11.69 -33.94 -3.03
CA LEU A 17 12.16 -34.95 -2.07
C LEU A 17 13.58 -35.46 -2.35
N THR A 18 14.10 -35.33 -3.57
CA THR A 18 15.45 -35.83 -3.91
C THR A 18 16.60 -34.94 -3.41
N ILE A 19 16.32 -33.70 -3.00
CA ILE A 19 17.32 -32.79 -2.43
C ILE A 19 17.46 -32.95 -0.90
N ALA A 20 16.48 -33.59 -0.24
CA ALA A 20 16.42 -33.68 1.23
C ALA A 20 16.99 -34.99 1.82
N CYS A 21 17.44 -35.95 1.01
CA CYS A 21 17.98 -37.23 1.49
C CYS A 21 19.36 -37.54 0.88
N ASN A 22 20.36 -36.75 1.25
CA ASN A 22 21.75 -37.20 1.17
C ASN A 22 22.39 -37.12 2.57
N PRO A 23 22.41 -38.21 3.36
CA PRO A 23 22.95 -38.20 4.70
C PRO A 23 24.45 -38.52 4.68
N GLN A 24 25.26 -37.79 3.92
CA GLN A 24 26.72 -37.91 4.05
C GLN A 24 27.47 -36.70 3.49
N ARG A 25 27.50 -35.60 4.25
CA ARG A 25 28.64 -34.69 4.27
C ARG A 25 28.83 -34.17 5.68
N GLN A 26 29.92 -34.62 6.27
CA GLN A 26 30.43 -34.18 7.56
C GLN A 26 30.45 -32.66 7.61
N THR A 27 29.87 -32.14 8.70
CA THR A 27 29.96 -30.74 9.12
C THR A 27 31.41 -30.41 9.49
N SER A 28 32.22 -30.09 8.50
CA SER A 28 33.35 -29.18 8.70
C SER A 28 32.77 -27.78 8.70
N GLN A 29 32.45 -27.26 9.90
CA GLN A 29 32.29 -25.82 10.09
C GLN A 29 33.66 -25.19 9.83
N ALA A 30 33.97 -24.92 8.56
CA ALA A 30 34.92 -23.89 8.25
C ALA A 30 34.33 -22.60 8.84
N PRO A 31 35.08 -21.84 9.67
CA PRO A 31 34.61 -20.52 10.04
C PRO A 31 34.38 -19.79 8.74
N ILE A 32 33.14 -19.33 8.52
CA ILE A 32 32.87 -18.29 7.53
C ILE A 32 33.67 -17.10 8.06
N SER A 33 34.91 -16.98 7.62
CA SER A 33 35.60 -15.70 7.65
C SER A 33 34.70 -14.82 6.81
N SER A 34 33.89 -13.99 7.47
CA SER A 34 33.37 -12.79 6.84
C SER A 34 34.56 -12.19 6.10
N PRO A 35 34.51 -12.01 4.77
CA PRO A 35 35.57 -11.27 4.11
C PRO A 35 35.74 -9.98 4.91
N LYS A 36 36.97 -9.70 5.38
CA LYS A 36 37.29 -8.37 5.90
C LYS A 36 36.68 -7.38 4.91
N PRO A 37 35.94 -6.35 5.36
CA PRO A 37 35.39 -5.35 4.46
C PRO A 37 36.57 -4.85 3.66
N THR A 38 36.63 -5.31 2.42
CA THR A 38 37.55 -4.75 1.46
C THR A 38 37.00 -3.36 1.31
N ASP A 39 37.86 -2.35 1.49
CA ASP A 39 37.53 -0.94 1.39
C ASP A 39 37.03 -0.67 -0.03
N SER A 40 35.78 -1.07 -0.30
CA SER A 40 35.16 -1.00 -1.60
C SER A 40 34.71 0.43 -1.72
N GLN A 41 35.66 1.27 -2.11
CA GLN A 41 35.41 2.64 -2.46
C GLN A 41 34.27 2.63 -3.48
N LEU A 42 33.10 3.13 -3.06
CA LEU A 42 31.93 3.19 -3.92
C LEU A 42 32.30 4.00 -5.17
N SER A 43 31.80 3.59 -6.33
CA SER A 43 32.02 4.32 -7.59
C SER A 43 31.33 5.67 -7.65
N PHE A 44 30.57 6.03 -6.62
CA PHE A 44 29.88 7.29 -6.44
C PHE A 44 30.05 7.78 -5.00
N LYS A 45 29.87 9.08 -4.80
CA LYS A 45 29.83 9.69 -3.47
C LYS A 45 28.39 9.61 -2.92
N PRO A 46 28.12 8.90 -1.82
CA PRO A 46 26.78 8.84 -1.24
C PRO A 46 26.28 10.22 -0.81
N VAL A 47 24.95 10.40 -0.83
CA VAL A 47 24.31 11.58 -0.28
C VAL A 47 24.36 11.49 1.25
N LYS A 48 24.77 12.58 1.92
CA LYS A 48 24.79 12.66 3.38
C LYS A 48 23.35 12.67 3.93
N GLY A 49 23.00 11.63 4.68
CA GLY A 49 21.71 11.53 5.36
C GLY A 49 21.63 12.39 6.63
N PRO A 50 20.51 12.36 7.36
CA PRO A 50 20.36 13.06 8.64
C PRO A 50 20.99 12.33 9.82
N MET A 51 21.47 11.09 9.62
CA MET A 51 22.07 10.27 10.67
C MET A 51 23.39 9.67 10.18
N PRO A 52 24.40 9.55 11.05
CA PRO A 52 25.66 8.90 10.72
C PRO A 52 25.41 7.42 10.40
N LEU A 53 26.08 6.94 9.36
CA LEU A 53 26.10 5.53 8.99
C LEU A 53 27.46 4.92 9.35
N SER A 54 27.48 3.61 9.59
CA SER A 54 28.74 2.89 9.86
C SER A 54 29.74 2.98 8.70
N VAL A 55 29.25 3.20 7.48
CA VAL A 55 30.08 3.39 6.28
C VAL A 55 30.82 4.74 6.24
N ASP A 56 30.42 5.71 7.08
CA ASP A 56 31.05 7.03 7.14
C ASP A 56 32.40 6.99 7.87
N ASN A 57 32.70 5.90 8.61
CA ASN A 57 33.93 5.70 9.38
C ASN A 57 34.27 6.84 10.37
N LEU A 58 33.24 7.53 10.88
CA LEU A 58 33.39 8.62 11.84
C LEU A 58 33.45 8.11 13.29
N THR A 59 34.35 8.68 14.08
CA THR A 59 34.37 8.52 15.55
C THR A 59 33.10 9.11 16.19
N PRO A 60 32.73 8.71 17.41
CA PRO A 60 31.56 9.28 18.12
C PRO A 60 31.60 10.81 18.22
N GLU A 61 32.77 11.40 18.47
CA GLU A 61 32.96 12.85 18.55
C GLU A 61 32.74 13.54 17.19
N GLU A 62 33.26 12.96 16.11
CA GLU A 62 33.04 13.44 14.74
C GLU A 62 31.56 13.35 14.37
N GLN A 63 30.88 12.25 14.68
CA GLN A 63 29.44 12.09 14.43
C GLN A 63 28.63 13.20 15.10
N ILE A 64 28.92 13.53 16.37
CA ILE A 64 28.24 14.62 17.07
C ILE A 64 28.51 15.95 16.34
N SER A 65 29.77 16.25 16.04
CA SER A 65 30.14 17.53 15.42
C SER A 65 29.58 17.69 14.01
N GLU A 66 29.50 16.61 13.24
CA GLU A 66 29.11 16.62 11.83
C GLU A 66 27.60 16.56 11.59
N TYR A 67 26.83 16.04 12.55
CA TYR A 67 25.39 15.85 12.46
C TYR A 67 24.59 16.72 13.45
N VAL A 68 25.26 17.64 14.17
CA VAL A 68 24.59 18.59 15.10
C VAL A 68 23.60 19.52 14.39
N ASN A 69 23.87 19.84 13.13
CA ASN A 69 23.00 20.65 12.29
C ASN A 69 22.65 19.87 11.01
N TYR A 70 21.41 19.99 10.58
CA TYR A 70 20.94 19.43 9.33
C TYR A 70 20.03 20.43 8.60
N THR A 71 20.17 20.52 7.29
CA THR A 71 19.32 21.33 6.44
C THR A 71 18.24 20.46 5.84
N VAL A 72 16.98 20.77 6.13
CA VAL A 72 15.83 20.13 5.49
C VAL A 72 15.69 20.70 4.08
N VAL A 73 15.68 19.82 3.09
CA VAL A 73 15.46 20.16 1.68
C VAL A 73 14.26 19.36 1.19
N ASP A 74 13.31 20.02 0.54
CA ASP A 74 12.12 19.39 -0.05
C ASP A 74 12.37 18.98 -1.51
N GLU A 75 13.43 18.19 -1.73
CA GLU A 75 13.82 17.67 -3.04
C GLU A 75 14.43 16.27 -2.93
N LEU A 76 14.38 15.51 -4.03
CA LEU A 76 15.09 14.24 -4.14
C LEU A 76 16.57 14.49 -4.38
N LEU A 77 17.39 14.28 -3.35
CA LEU A 77 18.85 14.38 -3.44
C LEU A 77 19.44 13.08 -4.01
N LEU A 78 20.28 13.23 -5.04
CA LEU A 78 20.95 12.11 -5.71
C LEU A 78 22.47 12.29 -5.70
N PRO A 79 23.25 11.20 -5.79
CA PRO A 79 24.69 11.29 -6.02
C PRO A 79 25.03 12.03 -7.31
N GLU A 80 26.25 12.55 -7.39
CA GLU A 80 26.77 13.19 -8.60
C GLU A 80 26.68 12.23 -9.81
N GLY A 81 26.17 12.74 -10.93
CA GLY A 81 25.96 11.96 -12.16
C GLY A 81 24.65 11.19 -12.24
N PHE A 82 23.85 11.15 -11.17
CA PHE A 82 22.52 10.53 -11.16
C PHE A 82 21.43 11.56 -11.45
N THR A 83 20.35 11.11 -12.08
CA THR A 83 19.16 11.92 -12.40
C THR A 83 17.90 11.09 -12.15
N TYR A 84 16.74 11.75 -12.14
CA TYR A 84 15.44 11.10 -12.07
C TYR A 84 14.47 11.76 -13.05
N ASP A 85 13.47 10.98 -13.48
CA ASP A 85 12.34 11.46 -14.26
C ASP A 85 11.06 11.28 -13.43
N VAL A 86 10.19 12.29 -13.42
CA VAL A 86 8.83 12.16 -12.88
C VAL A 86 7.93 11.59 -13.98
N VAL A 87 7.54 10.33 -13.84
CA VAL A 87 6.77 9.61 -14.87
C VAL A 87 5.26 9.73 -14.69
N ALA A 88 4.77 10.00 -13.48
CA ALA A 88 3.35 10.24 -13.19
C ALA A 88 3.21 10.86 -11.80
N VAL A 89 2.16 11.67 -11.62
CA VAL A 89 1.75 12.22 -10.33
C VAL A 89 0.28 11.95 -10.07
N TRP A 90 -0.16 12.03 -8.81
CA TRP A 90 -1.58 11.92 -8.46
C TRP A 90 -2.41 12.93 -9.27
N GLY A 91 -3.55 12.48 -9.80
CA GLY A 91 -4.41 13.29 -10.65
C GLY A 91 -4.18 13.12 -12.16
N ASP A 92 -2.99 12.71 -12.59
CA ASP A 92 -2.71 12.50 -14.03
C ASP A 92 -3.66 11.48 -14.66
N PRO A 93 -4.12 11.66 -15.91
CA PRO A 93 -5.01 10.69 -16.56
C PRO A 93 -4.41 9.27 -16.66
N VAL A 94 -5.22 8.26 -16.32
CA VAL A 94 -4.87 6.83 -16.50
C VAL A 94 -6.12 6.06 -16.89
N GLY A 95 -6.15 5.57 -18.13
CA GLY A 95 -7.31 4.88 -18.69
C GLY A 95 -8.57 5.76 -18.64
N ASN A 96 -9.62 5.28 -17.98
CA ASN A 96 -10.89 6.01 -17.78
C ASN A 96 -10.96 6.77 -16.44
N SER A 97 -9.83 6.95 -15.77
CA SER A 97 -9.74 7.62 -14.47
C SER A 97 -8.38 8.35 -14.38
N ARG A 98 -7.76 8.37 -13.21
CA ARG A 98 -6.53 9.12 -12.89
C ARG A 98 -5.49 8.27 -12.19
N CYS A 99 -4.26 8.73 -12.05
CA CYS A 99 -3.28 8.19 -11.13
C CYS A 99 -3.81 8.38 -9.71
N GLY A 100 -3.73 7.33 -8.89
CA GLY A 100 -4.23 7.36 -7.51
C GLY A 100 -3.27 8.06 -6.54
N TYR A 101 -3.68 8.15 -5.28
CA TYR A 101 -2.93 8.79 -4.22
C TYR A 101 -1.94 7.82 -3.56
N ASN A 102 -0.80 8.36 -3.09
CA ASN A 102 0.24 7.63 -2.37
C ASN A 102 0.65 6.33 -3.08
N ASN A 103 1.32 6.49 -4.21
CA ASN A 103 1.77 5.38 -5.01
C ASN A 103 2.81 4.52 -4.29
N ASP A 104 2.76 3.22 -4.54
CA ASP A 104 3.78 2.26 -4.15
C ASP A 104 4.10 1.37 -5.37
N PHE A 105 5.38 1.09 -5.59
CA PHE A 105 5.84 0.37 -6.77
C PHE A 105 5.58 -1.13 -6.64
N LEU A 106 5.03 -1.73 -7.69
CA LEU A 106 4.84 -3.19 -7.73
C LEU A 106 5.79 -3.87 -8.70
N SER A 107 5.78 -3.46 -9.98
CA SER A 107 6.58 -4.12 -11.01
C SER A 107 6.70 -3.30 -12.29
N PHE A 108 7.81 -3.47 -12.99
CA PHE A 108 7.98 -3.09 -14.38
C PHE A 108 7.96 -4.34 -15.26
N ILE A 109 7.15 -4.34 -16.32
CA ILE A 109 6.98 -5.44 -17.27
C ILE A 109 7.41 -4.93 -18.63
N GLU A 110 8.57 -5.37 -19.10
CA GLU A 110 9.09 -5.02 -20.42
C GLU A 110 8.21 -5.61 -21.53
N THR A 111 7.90 -4.81 -22.54
CA THR A 111 7.14 -5.25 -23.73
C THR A 111 7.95 -5.21 -25.02
N GLY A 112 9.13 -4.58 -24.96
CA GLY A 112 10.04 -4.39 -26.07
C GLY A 112 11.21 -3.50 -25.64
N ASP A 113 12.13 -3.26 -26.56
CA ASP A 113 13.30 -2.43 -26.28
C ASP A 113 12.88 -1.03 -25.81
N ASN A 114 13.30 -0.67 -24.60
CA ASN A 114 13.02 0.63 -24.00
C ASN A 114 11.52 0.94 -23.85
N GLU A 115 10.67 -0.07 -23.68
CA GLU A 115 9.24 0.11 -23.47
C GLU A 115 8.68 -0.94 -22.49
N GLY A 116 7.63 -0.56 -21.78
CA GLY A 116 6.98 -1.50 -20.88
C GLY A 116 5.81 -0.90 -20.11
N TYR A 117 5.24 -1.74 -19.25
CA TYR A 117 4.19 -1.35 -18.33
C TYR A 117 4.73 -1.23 -16.92
N LEU A 118 4.38 -0.15 -16.24
CA LEU A 118 4.56 0.01 -14.82
C LEU A 118 3.24 -0.31 -14.10
N ALA A 119 3.26 -1.33 -13.25
CA ALA A 119 2.17 -1.63 -12.34
C ALA A 119 2.44 -0.96 -10.98
N ILE A 120 1.44 -0.25 -10.50
CA ILE A 120 1.54 0.67 -9.37
C ILE A 120 0.38 0.41 -8.42
N ASN A 121 0.67 0.28 -7.14
CA ASN A 121 -0.33 0.29 -6.09
C ASN A 121 -0.60 1.74 -5.65
N PHE A 122 -1.82 2.06 -5.27
CA PHE A 122 -2.23 3.32 -4.67
C PHE A 122 -2.85 2.96 -3.32
N GLU A 123 -2.01 3.01 -2.29
CA GLU A 123 -2.22 2.21 -1.09
C GLU A 123 -3.32 2.77 -0.18
N TYR A 124 -3.24 4.07 0.11
CA TYR A 124 -4.16 4.76 1.03
C TYR A 124 -4.20 6.25 0.71
N ILE A 125 -5.20 6.96 1.23
CA ILE A 125 -5.19 8.43 1.25
C ILE A 125 -4.71 8.94 2.61
N SER A 126 -3.80 9.91 2.59
CA SER A 126 -3.44 10.68 3.78
C SER A 126 -4.49 11.78 3.94
N ALA A 127 -5.45 11.57 4.83
CA ALA A 127 -6.70 12.34 4.82
C ALA A 127 -6.53 13.87 4.87
N LEU A 128 -5.68 14.41 5.76
CA LEU A 128 -5.43 15.84 5.85
C LEU A 128 -4.86 16.44 4.56
N PRO A 129 -3.68 16.02 4.06
CA PRO A 129 -3.13 16.57 2.82
C PRO A 129 -4.03 16.26 1.61
N TRP A 130 -4.70 15.10 1.57
CA TRP A 130 -5.64 14.77 0.49
C TRP A 130 -6.81 15.75 0.45
N ILE A 131 -7.49 16.02 1.58
CA ILE A 131 -8.58 17.01 1.67
C ILE A 131 -8.09 18.41 1.23
N GLN A 132 -6.95 18.84 1.75
CA GLN A 132 -6.40 20.18 1.50
C GLN A 132 -6.00 20.40 0.04
N SER A 133 -5.61 19.34 -0.68
CA SER A 133 -5.09 19.44 -2.05
C SER A 133 -6.02 18.86 -3.11
N TYR A 134 -7.11 18.17 -2.73
CA TYR A 134 -8.02 17.50 -3.67
C TYR A 134 -8.49 18.43 -4.78
N GLN A 135 -9.06 19.59 -4.45
CA GLN A 135 -9.55 20.52 -5.48
C GLN A 135 -8.42 21.04 -6.38
N LYS A 136 -7.22 21.27 -5.82
CA LYS A 136 -6.06 21.76 -6.58
C LYS A 136 -5.56 20.72 -7.60
N VAL A 137 -5.56 19.44 -7.22
CA VAL A 137 -5.03 18.35 -8.04
C VAL A 137 -6.10 17.80 -8.99
N ILE A 138 -7.33 17.65 -8.50
CA ILE A 138 -8.43 17.02 -9.23
C ILE A 138 -9.27 18.02 -10.03
N GLY A 139 -9.33 19.28 -9.59
CA GLY A 139 -10.21 20.29 -10.19
C GLY A 139 -11.67 20.21 -9.75
N GLU A 140 -12.02 19.28 -8.85
CA GLU A 140 -13.38 19.10 -8.33
C GLU A 140 -13.45 19.44 -6.84
N SER A 141 -14.55 20.04 -6.40
CA SER A 141 -14.83 20.26 -4.99
C SER A 141 -15.66 19.11 -4.41
N LEU A 142 -15.39 18.76 -3.16
CA LEU A 142 -16.17 17.81 -2.36
C LEU A 142 -16.76 18.51 -1.14
N PRO A 143 -17.87 18.01 -0.56
CA PRO A 143 -18.58 18.66 0.55
C PRO A 143 -17.87 18.46 1.90
N PHE A 144 -16.55 18.70 1.95
CA PHE A 144 -15.73 18.47 3.14
C PHE A 144 -16.18 19.33 4.32
N GLU A 145 -16.36 20.64 4.11
CA GLU A 145 -16.75 21.56 5.18
C GLU A 145 -18.15 21.24 5.73
N GLU A 146 -19.10 20.98 4.84
CA GLU A 146 -20.47 20.64 5.22
C GLU A 146 -20.54 19.35 6.03
N VAL A 147 -19.75 18.33 5.64
CA VAL A 147 -19.68 17.07 6.38
C VAL A 147 -18.96 17.27 7.70
N GLN A 148 -17.85 18.02 7.73
CA GLN A 148 -17.10 18.29 8.96
C GLN A 148 -17.91 19.08 9.99
N GLN A 149 -18.71 20.07 9.57
CA GLN A 149 -19.55 20.87 10.48
C GLN A 149 -20.69 20.07 11.10
N ALA A 150 -21.23 19.08 10.37
CA ALA A 150 -22.32 18.25 10.84
C ALA A 150 -21.85 17.05 11.68
N LEU A 151 -20.55 16.75 11.69
CA LEU A 151 -19.99 15.67 12.48
C LEU A 151 -19.92 16.03 13.97
N SER A 152 -20.49 15.16 14.79
CA SER A 152 -20.31 15.23 16.24
C SER A 152 -18.91 14.73 16.63
N LYS A 153 -18.47 15.05 17.86
CA LYS A 153 -17.24 14.49 18.44
C LYS A 153 -17.27 12.97 18.57
N GLU A 154 -18.45 12.36 18.57
CA GLU A 154 -18.67 10.92 18.67
C GLU A 154 -18.70 10.23 17.30
N GLY A 155 -18.57 11.00 16.22
CA GLY A 155 -18.70 10.53 14.84
C GLY A 155 -20.15 10.38 14.40
N ILE A 156 -20.36 9.66 13.29
CA ILE A 156 -21.67 9.31 12.75
C ILE A 156 -21.69 7.86 12.28
N ASN A 157 -22.82 7.18 12.48
CA ASN A 157 -23.10 5.91 11.81
C ASN A 157 -23.84 6.15 10.49
N ALA A 158 -23.08 6.37 9.41
CA ALA A 158 -23.64 6.64 8.09
C ALA A 158 -24.47 5.48 7.50
N PHE A 159 -24.24 4.24 7.95
CA PHE A 159 -24.96 3.06 7.47
C PHE A 159 -26.44 3.04 7.89
N ASN A 160 -26.74 3.63 9.05
CA ASN A 160 -28.09 3.66 9.59
C ASN A 160 -28.91 4.87 9.09
N LEU A 161 -28.29 5.75 8.29
CA LEU A 161 -29.02 6.85 7.67
C LEU A 161 -29.94 6.30 6.54
N PRO A 162 -31.14 6.88 6.37
CA PRO A 162 -32.02 6.56 5.25
C PRO A 162 -31.31 6.70 3.90
N ASP A 163 -31.71 5.92 2.90
CA ASP A 163 -31.07 5.96 1.57
C ASP A 163 -31.32 7.27 0.80
N ASP A 164 -32.41 7.97 1.12
CA ASP A 164 -32.75 9.30 0.59
C ASP A 164 -32.19 10.46 1.42
N ASP A 165 -31.39 10.15 2.45
CA ASP A 165 -30.76 11.16 3.32
C ASP A 165 -29.67 11.95 2.56
N GLN A 166 -29.84 13.27 2.51
CA GLN A 166 -28.90 14.15 1.80
C GLN A 166 -27.51 14.19 2.45
N PHE A 167 -27.42 13.97 3.76
CA PHE A 167 -26.15 13.91 4.47
C PHE A 167 -25.40 12.63 4.14
N LYS A 168 -26.11 11.49 4.09
CA LYS A 168 -25.57 10.21 3.61
C LYS A 168 -25.00 10.34 2.20
N ALA A 169 -25.72 11.00 1.30
CA ALA A 169 -25.25 11.23 -0.07
C ALA A 169 -23.92 12.01 -0.13
N LYS A 170 -23.72 13.00 0.73
CA LYS A 170 -22.45 13.76 0.82
C LYS A 170 -21.30 12.90 1.35
N ILE A 171 -21.55 12.09 2.38
CA ILE A 171 -20.57 11.12 2.90
C ILE A 171 -20.19 10.11 1.82
N GLU A 172 -21.18 9.59 1.08
CA GLU A 172 -20.93 8.67 -0.02
C GLU A 172 -20.11 9.31 -1.13
N GLN A 173 -20.36 10.57 -1.47
CA GLN A 173 -19.59 11.30 -2.49
C GLN A 173 -18.11 11.37 -2.11
N ILE A 174 -17.80 11.77 -0.86
CA ILE A 174 -16.43 11.83 -0.34
C ILE A 174 -15.81 10.43 -0.34
N SER A 175 -16.55 9.43 0.13
CA SER A 175 -16.06 8.05 0.24
C SER A 175 -15.75 7.44 -1.13
N GLN A 176 -16.58 7.72 -2.14
CA GLN A 176 -16.35 7.29 -3.52
C GLN A 176 -15.10 7.94 -4.11
N ALA A 177 -14.86 9.23 -3.85
CA ALA A 177 -13.64 9.90 -4.28
C ALA A 177 -12.39 9.29 -3.62
N ALA A 178 -12.44 9.07 -2.30
CA ALA A 178 -11.37 8.44 -1.53
C ALA A 178 -11.02 7.02 -2.05
N LEU A 179 -12.03 6.22 -2.40
CA LEU A 179 -11.83 4.88 -2.95
C LEU A 179 -11.40 4.89 -4.41
N THR A 180 -11.73 5.94 -5.18
CA THR A 180 -11.27 6.13 -6.56
C THR A 180 -9.75 6.37 -6.62
N ASP A 181 -9.21 7.04 -5.60
CA ASP A 181 -7.79 7.34 -5.50
C ASP A 181 -6.95 6.19 -4.91
N GLN A 182 -7.58 5.08 -4.51
CA GLN A 182 -6.90 3.86 -4.06
C GLN A 182 -6.97 2.76 -5.13
N GLY A 183 -6.19 1.68 -4.97
CA GLY A 183 -6.23 0.49 -5.82
C GLY A 183 -4.99 0.33 -6.67
N ILE A 184 -5.14 -0.10 -7.93
CA ILE A 184 -4.01 -0.40 -8.82
C ILE A 184 -4.09 0.44 -10.10
N GLY A 185 -2.93 0.84 -10.61
CA GLY A 185 -2.74 1.42 -11.93
C GLY A 185 -1.80 0.57 -12.77
N VAL A 186 -2.08 0.52 -14.06
CA VAL A 186 -1.14 0.05 -15.09
C VAL A 186 -0.93 1.21 -16.05
N ILE A 187 0.32 1.59 -16.25
CA ILE A 187 0.69 2.72 -17.10
C ILE A 187 1.76 2.28 -18.10
N SER A 188 1.65 2.76 -19.33
CA SER A 188 2.61 2.48 -20.40
C SER A 188 3.71 3.52 -20.43
N LEU A 189 4.95 3.05 -20.52
CA LEU A 189 6.15 3.85 -20.54
C LEU A 189 7.00 3.53 -21.77
N LYS A 190 7.68 4.55 -22.28
CA LYS A 190 8.72 4.41 -23.30
C LYS A 190 9.90 5.30 -22.96
N ARG A 191 11.10 4.83 -23.27
CA ARG A 191 12.31 5.65 -23.20
C ARG A 191 12.49 6.40 -24.51
N ASN A 192 12.63 7.71 -24.43
CA ASN A 192 12.86 8.55 -25.60
C ASN A 192 14.34 8.56 -26.03
N SER A 193 14.66 9.27 -27.11
CA SER A 193 16.01 9.34 -27.67
C SER A 193 17.04 10.00 -26.74
N GLU A 194 16.61 10.78 -25.76
CA GLU A 194 17.46 11.37 -24.72
C GLU A 194 17.71 10.41 -23.55
N GLY A 195 17.07 9.23 -23.58
CA GLY A 195 17.19 8.24 -22.52
C GLY A 195 16.28 8.50 -21.31
N LYS A 196 15.28 9.37 -21.43
CA LYS A 196 14.28 9.63 -20.37
C LYS A 196 13.06 8.74 -20.54
N TRP A 197 12.47 8.32 -19.43
CA TRP A 197 11.23 7.55 -19.45
C TRP A 197 10.01 8.47 -19.41
N GLU A 198 9.05 8.24 -20.30
CA GLU A 198 7.83 9.05 -20.40
C GLU A 198 6.58 8.19 -20.61
N ARG A 199 5.43 8.74 -20.23
CA ARG A 199 4.11 8.12 -20.44
C ARG A 199 3.79 8.07 -21.92
N THR A 200 3.30 6.93 -22.39
CA THR A 200 2.74 6.84 -23.74
C THR A 200 1.23 7.09 -23.79
N ASN A 201 0.55 7.07 -22.63
CA ASN A 201 -0.90 7.21 -22.50
C ASN A 201 -1.67 6.24 -23.41
N SER A 202 -1.16 5.01 -23.50
CA SER A 202 -1.72 3.96 -24.34
C SER A 202 -3.16 3.62 -23.97
N PRO A 203 -3.99 3.15 -24.93
CA PRO A 203 -5.27 2.52 -24.62
C PRO A 203 -5.19 1.31 -23.66
N ALA A 204 -4.00 0.75 -23.46
CA ALA A 204 -3.74 -0.31 -22.47
C ALA A 204 -3.66 0.22 -21.02
N ASP A 205 -3.48 1.53 -20.82
CA ASP A 205 -3.44 2.14 -19.50
C ASP A 205 -4.76 1.91 -18.77
N ARG A 206 -4.68 1.53 -17.49
CA ARG A 206 -5.85 1.07 -16.75
C ARG A 206 -5.78 1.43 -15.29
N ARG A 207 -6.95 1.77 -14.74
CA ARG A 207 -7.21 1.83 -13.30
C ARG A 207 -8.11 0.69 -12.84
N ILE A 208 -7.78 0.14 -11.69
CA ILE A 208 -8.62 -0.75 -10.88
C ILE A 208 -8.68 -0.12 -9.50
N TYR A 209 -9.65 0.77 -9.29
CA TYR A 209 -9.84 1.48 -8.02
C TYR A 209 -10.79 0.76 -7.05
N GLY A 210 -10.85 1.21 -5.79
CA GLY A 210 -11.54 0.54 -4.67
C GLY A 210 -13.04 0.28 -4.88
N ILE A 211 -13.70 1.02 -5.78
CA ILE A 211 -15.11 0.82 -6.17
C ILE A 211 -15.30 0.25 -7.59
N SER A 212 -14.24 -0.29 -8.21
CA SER A 212 -14.34 -0.91 -9.54
C SER A 212 -15.31 -2.10 -9.51
N GLY A 213 -16.23 -2.16 -10.48
CA GLY A 213 -17.26 -3.19 -10.54
C GLY A 213 -18.54 -2.85 -9.77
N LEU A 214 -18.53 -1.86 -8.87
CA LEU A 214 -19.69 -1.51 -8.03
C LEU A 214 -20.85 -0.98 -8.87
N LYS A 215 -20.59 -0.05 -9.80
CA LYS A 215 -21.62 0.61 -10.63
C LYS A 215 -21.70 0.09 -12.06
N ASP A 216 -20.59 -0.42 -12.60
CA ASP A 216 -20.47 -0.81 -14.02
C ASP A 216 -20.52 -2.33 -14.25
N GLY A 217 -20.66 -3.12 -13.18
CA GLY A 217 -20.71 -4.58 -13.24
C GLY A 217 -19.40 -5.24 -13.71
N ARG A 218 -18.30 -4.48 -13.87
CA ARG A 218 -17.00 -4.97 -14.34
C ARG A 218 -16.17 -5.59 -13.21
N TYR A 219 -16.82 -6.30 -12.29
CA TYR A 219 -16.11 -7.15 -11.34
C TYR A 219 -15.30 -8.20 -12.11
N LEU A 220 -14.06 -8.43 -11.67
CA LEU A 220 -13.22 -9.49 -12.22
C LEU A 220 -13.98 -10.83 -12.11
N PRO A 221 -14.34 -11.51 -13.22
CA PRO A 221 -15.32 -12.61 -13.21
C PRO A 221 -14.91 -13.84 -12.38
N LYS A 222 -13.62 -13.98 -12.05
CA LYS A 222 -13.13 -15.04 -11.14
C LYS A 222 -13.34 -14.71 -9.65
N PHE A 223 -13.72 -13.47 -9.35
CA PHE A 223 -14.22 -13.02 -8.06
C PHE A 223 -15.76 -12.96 -8.05
N ARG A 224 -16.46 -13.80 -8.82
CA ARG A 224 -17.92 -14.07 -8.70
C ARG A 224 -18.29 -14.77 -7.37
N ALA A 225 -17.63 -14.42 -6.27
CA ALA A 225 -18.39 -14.30 -5.04
C ALA A 225 -19.18 -12.99 -5.17
N LYS A 226 -20.36 -12.92 -4.55
CA LYS A 226 -21.23 -11.73 -4.43
C LYS A 226 -20.41 -10.43 -4.23
N PRO A 227 -20.96 -9.25 -4.61
CA PRO A 227 -20.29 -7.94 -4.63
C PRO A 227 -19.26 -7.78 -3.52
N LEU A 228 -18.17 -7.06 -3.76
CA LEU A 228 -17.08 -6.86 -2.78
C LEU A 228 -17.54 -6.26 -1.42
N THR A 229 -18.84 -6.03 -1.21
CA THR A 229 -19.50 -6.32 0.06
C THR A 229 -19.40 -7.81 0.42
N ARG A 230 -18.20 -8.34 0.73
CA ARG A 230 -18.15 -9.46 1.68
C ARG A 230 -18.53 -8.87 3.03
N THR A 231 -19.82 -8.61 3.23
CA THR A 231 -20.44 -8.61 4.55
C THR A 231 -20.18 -10.00 5.10
N HIS A 232 -19.02 -10.20 5.73
CA HIS A 232 -18.76 -11.45 6.43
C HIS A 232 -19.63 -11.36 7.67
N GLN A 233 -20.85 -11.86 7.55
CA GLN A 233 -21.74 -12.01 8.68
C GLN A 233 -21.25 -13.22 9.45
N CYS A 234 -20.71 -13.01 10.65
CA CYS A 234 -20.32 -14.12 11.51
C CYS A 234 -21.55 -15.01 11.74
N PRO A 235 -21.51 -16.33 11.43
CA PRO A 235 -22.66 -17.20 11.59
C PRO A 235 -23.06 -17.42 13.06
N TYR A 236 -22.21 -17.04 14.01
CA TYR A 236 -22.44 -17.17 15.45
C TYR A 236 -22.99 -15.88 16.09
N CYS A 237 -22.39 -14.72 15.82
CA CYS A 237 -22.78 -13.45 16.45
C CYS A 237 -23.46 -12.45 15.50
N GLN A 238 -23.64 -12.83 14.23
CA GLN A 238 -24.28 -12.03 13.19
C GLN A 238 -23.61 -10.67 12.88
N THR A 239 -22.43 -10.38 13.44
CA THR A 239 -21.65 -9.18 13.12
C THR A 239 -21.27 -9.16 11.65
N VAL A 240 -21.59 -8.05 10.96
CA VAL A 240 -21.28 -7.81 9.56
C VAL A 240 -20.04 -6.93 9.45
N LEU A 241 -18.95 -7.48 8.91
CA LEU A 241 -17.75 -6.71 8.60
C LEU A 241 -17.80 -6.25 7.14
N ASP A 242 -18.01 -4.95 6.90
CA ASP A 242 -17.74 -4.32 5.60
C ASP A 242 -16.37 -3.65 5.65
N ARG A 243 -15.36 -4.27 5.05
CA ARG A 243 -13.96 -3.85 5.19
C ARG A 243 -13.65 -2.56 4.43
N ASP A 244 -14.30 -2.31 3.30
CA ASP A 244 -13.88 -1.28 2.36
C ASP A 244 -14.59 0.07 2.62
N HIS A 245 -15.86 0.04 3.03
CA HIS A 245 -16.57 1.26 3.42
C HIS A 245 -16.11 1.77 4.81
N ASN A 246 -15.82 0.86 5.74
CA ASN A 246 -15.24 1.23 7.04
C ASN A 246 -13.82 1.78 6.89
N ALA A 247 -13.04 1.35 5.89
CA ALA A 247 -11.73 1.94 5.63
C ALA A 247 -11.86 3.42 5.24
N ALA A 248 -12.77 3.76 4.31
CA ALA A 248 -13.02 5.15 3.92
C ALA A 248 -13.47 6.01 5.10
N ILE A 249 -14.44 5.55 5.91
CA ILE A 249 -14.92 6.26 7.11
C ILE A 249 -13.81 6.40 8.16
N ASN A 250 -13.01 5.36 8.40
CA ASN A 250 -11.90 5.42 9.35
C ASN A 250 -10.79 6.39 8.90
N ILE A 251 -10.56 6.49 7.59
CA ILE A 251 -9.60 7.46 7.05
C ILE A 251 -10.14 8.88 7.21
N LEU A 252 -11.44 9.11 6.96
CA LEU A 252 -12.09 10.40 7.21
C LEU A 252 -12.06 10.80 8.69
N ASN A 253 -12.36 9.86 9.60
CA ASN A 253 -12.29 10.08 11.04
C ASN A 253 -10.87 10.42 11.51
N LYS A 254 -9.84 9.83 10.91
CA LYS A 254 -8.44 10.19 11.18
C LYS A 254 -8.08 11.57 10.63
N GLY A 255 -8.56 11.92 9.44
CA GLY A 255 -8.31 13.23 8.83
C GLY A 255 -8.97 14.39 9.55
N TRP A 256 -10.18 14.19 10.07
CA TRP A 256 -10.93 15.22 10.78
C TRP A 256 -10.68 15.24 12.29
N GLY A 257 -9.90 14.29 12.81
CA GLY A 257 -9.73 14.06 14.25
C GLY A 257 -8.41 14.53 14.87
N ASP A 258 -7.51 15.21 14.14
CA ASP A 258 -6.15 15.44 14.62
C ASP A 258 -5.92 16.76 15.38
N ASP A 259 -6.68 16.93 16.45
CA ASP A 259 -6.31 17.78 17.58
C ASP A 259 -6.44 16.95 18.87
N ARG A 260 -5.51 16.00 19.07
CA ARG A 260 -4.85 15.65 20.36
C ARG A 260 -4.25 14.24 20.37
N ALA A 261 -2.95 14.20 20.61
CA ALA A 261 -2.09 13.03 20.83
C ALA A 261 -2.42 12.16 22.08
N HIS A 262 -3.67 12.09 22.56
CA HIS A 262 -4.01 11.37 23.82
C HIS A 262 -5.27 10.49 23.76
N LEU A 263 -5.92 10.36 22.61
CA LEU A 263 -7.10 9.48 22.48
C LEU A 263 -6.71 8.13 21.87
N LYS A 264 -5.94 7.34 22.64
CA LYS A 264 -6.10 5.88 22.52
C LYS A 264 -7.53 5.59 22.95
N VAL A 265 -8.38 5.16 22.02
CA VAL A 265 -9.68 4.56 22.35
C VAL A 265 -9.39 3.47 23.40
N PRO A 266 -9.94 3.57 24.64
CA PRO A 266 -9.76 2.55 25.66
C PRO A 266 -10.15 1.21 25.05
N GLN A 267 -9.34 0.19 25.28
CA GLN A 267 -9.45 -1.11 24.61
C GLN A 267 -10.88 -1.70 24.70
N GLY A 268 -11.63 -1.36 25.75
CA GLY A 268 -13.04 -1.75 25.95
C GLY A 268 -14.11 -0.98 25.16
N MET A 269 -13.78 0.07 24.40
CA MET A 269 -14.74 0.76 23.51
C MET A 269 -14.56 0.41 22.02
N ARG A 270 -13.53 -0.37 21.68
CA ARG A 270 -13.48 -1.03 20.37
C ARG A 270 -14.44 -2.21 20.47
N LYS A 271 -15.62 -2.12 19.88
CA LYS A 271 -16.41 -3.34 19.62
C LYS A 271 -15.63 -4.17 18.59
N HIS A 272 -14.71 -4.96 19.13
CA HIS A 272 -13.83 -5.95 18.51
C HIS A 272 -12.78 -5.39 17.55
N THR A 273 -11.52 -5.45 17.98
CA THR A 273 -10.40 -5.44 17.03
C THR A 273 -10.32 -6.79 16.29
N LEU A 274 -9.67 -6.80 15.12
CA LEU A 274 -9.48 -7.99 14.27
C LEU A 274 -8.81 -9.18 14.99
N GLU A 275 -7.98 -8.92 16.01
CA GLU A 275 -7.40 -9.98 16.85
C GLU A 275 -8.40 -10.56 17.86
N GLU A 276 -9.25 -9.71 18.46
CA GLU A 276 -10.21 -10.13 19.50
C GLU A 276 -11.44 -10.85 18.92
N SER A 277 -11.84 -10.51 17.69
CA SER A 277 -12.99 -11.13 17.00
C SER A 277 -12.69 -12.52 16.44
N TRP A 278 -11.42 -12.83 16.14
CA TRP A 278 -11.03 -14.15 15.67
C TRP A 278 -11.02 -15.19 16.81
N CYS A 279 -10.64 -14.76 18.02
CA CYS A 279 -10.51 -15.63 19.20
C CYS A 279 -11.84 -16.10 19.80
N LEU A 280 -12.94 -15.37 19.61
CA LEU A 280 -14.22 -15.67 20.26
C LEU A 280 -15.11 -16.65 19.48
N CYS A 281 -14.82 -16.93 18.21
CA CYS A 281 -15.72 -17.68 17.32
C CYS A 281 -15.20 -19.06 16.86
N GLN A 282 -14.00 -19.48 17.30
CA GLN A 282 -13.59 -20.88 17.19
C GLN A 282 -13.82 -21.55 18.54
N GLY A 283 -14.63 -22.61 18.56
CA GLY A 283 -14.87 -23.42 19.75
C GLY A 283 -13.56 -23.67 20.49
N GLY A 284 -13.55 -23.29 21.77
CA GLY A 284 -12.36 -22.93 22.51
C GLY A 284 -11.19 -23.91 22.40
N GLU A 285 -10.05 -23.38 22.00
CA GLU A 285 -8.72 -23.77 22.45
C GLU A 285 -7.81 -22.55 22.24
N ILE A 286 -7.27 -22.01 23.34
CA ILE A 286 -6.31 -20.90 23.30
C ILE A 286 -4.96 -21.51 22.88
N PRO A 287 -4.36 -21.12 21.73
CA PRO A 287 -2.98 -21.51 21.46
C PRO A 287 -2.07 -20.80 22.45
N SER A 288 -1.37 -21.56 23.29
CA SER A 288 -0.34 -21.00 24.18
C SER A 288 0.73 -20.33 23.33
N ALA A 289 0.95 -19.04 23.59
CA ALA A 289 2.02 -18.28 22.96
C ALA A 289 3.36 -18.98 23.20
N LYS A 290 4.07 -19.34 22.13
CA LYS A 290 5.48 -19.71 22.25
C LYS A 290 6.27 -18.45 22.64
N PRO A 291 7.16 -18.52 23.63
CA PRO A 291 8.02 -17.40 23.98
C PRO A 291 8.97 -17.12 22.81
N SER A 292 9.14 -15.83 22.51
CA SER A 292 10.08 -15.32 21.52
C SER A 292 11.50 -15.77 21.81
N ARG A 293 12.20 -16.23 20.76
CA ARG A 293 13.66 -16.14 20.66
C ARG A 293 14.00 -14.98 19.74
#